data_AF-R1GRF0-F1
#
_entry.id   AF-R1GRF0-F1
#
_cell.length_a   1.000
_cell.length_b   1.000
_cell.length_c   1.000
_cell.angle_alpha   90.00
_cell.angle_beta   90.00
_cell.angle_gamma   90.00
#
_symmetry.space_group_name_H-M   'P 1'
#
loop_
_entity.id
_entity.type
_entity.pdbx_description
1 polymer ?
#
loop_
_entity_poly.entity_id
_entity_poly.type
_entity_poly.pdbx_seq_one_letter_code
_entity_poly.pdbx_strand_id
1 'polypeptide(L)'
;MDATRFTATGPNETPQQKIARLRAAAQKAKGSQVSAFDKVVAGGRRWADRAHRVTALSLIAITGIAGVVTVFALGDMIVYNRRKRREWFHEQNQKHAIAMAEAKRAVASGTATEDQILLLNNERNKEEHEKNKKGIFKRTKEAIFGGLSEEEQKGGKIGAMAFQASDKAHDAFNELRSDAQEAKDNGLGILQAVEEKRREGEKAQAQDPGPLDRMAEEAAQAATQKSKSWTSWITGR
;
A
#
# COMPACT_ATOMS: atom_id res chain seq x y z
N MET A 1 18.85 62.09 -58.46
CA MET A 1 17.47 61.69 -58.80
C MET A 1 17.48 60.17 -58.75
N ASP A 2 16.87 59.47 -57.79
CA ASP A 2 15.51 59.56 -57.26
C ASP A 2 15.45 59.26 -55.75
N ALA A 3 14.72 60.08 -55.00
CA ALA A 3 14.45 59.90 -53.56
C ALA A 3 12.93 59.79 -53.28
N THR A 4 12.20 59.06 -54.11
CA THR A 4 10.73 58.89 -54.02
C THR A 4 10.33 57.52 -53.49
N ARG A 5 10.82 57.14 -52.30
CA ARG A 5 10.34 55.94 -51.58
C ARG A 5 10.06 56.19 -50.09
N PHE A 6 9.31 57.23 -49.79
CA PHE A 6 8.59 57.32 -48.52
C PHE A 6 7.09 57.34 -48.83
N THR A 7 6.53 56.17 -49.10
CA THR A 7 5.09 56.00 -49.23
C THR A 7 4.44 56.09 -47.85
N ALA A 8 3.35 56.86 -47.82
CA ALA A 8 2.65 57.36 -46.65
C ALA A 8 2.11 56.28 -45.70
N THR A 9 2.14 56.56 -44.40
CA THR A 9 1.34 55.87 -43.36
C THR A 9 0.86 56.87 -42.31
N GLY A 10 -0.46 57.15 -42.32
CA GLY A 10 -1.21 57.76 -41.21
C GLY A 10 -0.98 59.26 -40.94
N PRO A 11 -1.98 60.16 -41.04
CA PRO A 11 -1.73 61.60 -41.04
C PRO A 11 -1.23 62.26 -39.74
N ASN A 12 -1.24 61.61 -38.56
CA ASN A 12 -0.91 62.29 -37.28
C ASN A 12 -0.51 61.36 -36.09
N GLU A 13 0.12 60.20 -36.34
CA GLU A 13 0.57 59.34 -35.22
C GLU A 13 1.88 59.85 -34.58
N THR A 14 1.97 59.92 -33.25
CA THR A 14 3.22 60.29 -32.57
C THR A 14 4.28 59.20 -32.80
N PRO A 15 5.59 59.52 -32.82
CA PRO A 15 6.63 58.51 -33.04
C PRO A 15 6.56 57.32 -32.07
N GLN A 16 6.14 57.57 -30.82
CA GLN A 16 5.91 56.53 -29.82
C GLN A 16 4.72 55.63 -30.15
N GLN A 17 3.62 56.20 -30.65
CA GLN A 17 2.44 55.43 -31.09
C GLN A 17 2.76 54.54 -32.30
N LYS A 18 3.59 55.01 -33.22
CA LYS A 18 4.04 54.21 -34.38
C LYS A 18 4.86 52.99 -33.93
N ILE A 19 5.78 53.16 -32.98
CA ILE A 19 6.56 52.05 -32.42
C ILE A 19 5.64 51.07 -31.68
N ALA A 20 4.67 51.56 -30.92
CA ALA A 20 3.69 50.72 -30.23
C ALA A 20 2.85 49.90 -31.22
N ARG A 21 2.39 50.52 -32.31
CA ARG A 21 1.65 49.86 -33.39
C ARG A 21 2.50 48.81 -34.10
N LEU A 22 3.75 49.14 -34.44
CA LEU A 22 4.68 48.22 -35.08
C LEU A 22 5.05 47.06 -34.15
N ARG A 23 5.22 47.31 -32.86
CA ARG A 23 5.46 46.27 -31.85
C ARG A 23 4.23 45.37 -31.69
N ALA A 24 3.03 45.94 -31.67
CA ALA A 24 1.78 45.19 -31.62
C ALA A 24 1.56 44.37 -32.91
N ALA A 25 1.86 44.93 -34.08
CA ALA A 25 1.80 44.24 -35.36
C ALA A 25 2.84 43.10 -35.45
N ALA A 26 4.06 43.34 -34.97
CA ALA A 26 5.12 42.33 -34.89
C ALA A 26 4.78 41.21 -33.90
N GLN A 27 4.18 41.52 -32.75
CA GLN A 27 3.71 40.52 -31.79
C GLN A 27 2.55 39.69 -32.37
N LYS A 28 1.61 40.32 -33.09
CA LYS A 28 0.55 39.62 -33.82
C LYS A 28 1.10 38.74 -34.94
N ALA A 29 2.10 39.21 -35.69
CA ALA A 29 2.76 38.44 -36.75
C ALA A 29 3.55 37.24 -36.20
N LYS A 30 4.19 37.38 -35.03
CA LYS A 30 4.82 36.25 -34.32
C LYS A 30 3.79 35.22 -33.86
N GLY A 31 2.62 35.67 -33.38
CA GLY A 31 1.52 34.78 -32.97
C GLY A 31 0.77 34.11 -34.13
N SER A 32 0.88 34.63 -35.36
CA SER A 32 0.28 34.05 -36.56
C SER A 32 1.17 33.04 -37.28
N GLN A 33 2.47 32.97 -36.96
CA GLN A 33 3.40 31.96 -37.49
C GLN A 33 3.28 30.59 -36.80
N VAL A 34 2.50 30.51 -35.72
CA VAL A 34 2.26 29.26 -34.99
C VAL A 34 1.15 28.48 -35.72
N SER A 35 1.50 27.30 -36.24
CA SER A 35 0.57 26.42 -36.96
C SER A 35 -0.67 26.13 -36.09
N ALA A 36 -1.87 26.09 -36.71
CA ALA A 36 -3.11 25.78 -35.99
C ALA A 36 -3.03 24.42 -35.26
N PHE A 37 -2.28 23.47 -35.85
CA PHE A 37 -2.00 22.17 -35.24
C PHE A 37 -1.18 22.30 -33.94
N ASP A 38 -0.16 23.17 -33.92
CA ASP A 38 0.69 23.39 -32.76
C ASP A 38 -0.09 24.01 -31.58
N LYS A 39 -1.09 24.87 -31.87
CA LYS A 39 -2.02 25.39 -30.85
C LYS A 39 -2.90 24.28 -30.24
N VAL A 40 -3.36 23.34 -31.06
CA VAL A 40 -4.16 22.19 -30.60
C VAL A 40 -3.30 21.24 -29.75
N VAL A 41 -2.06 20.96 -30.18
CA VAL A 41 -1.11 20.12 -29.42
C VAL A 41 -0.76 20.75 -28.08
N ALA A 42 -0.47 22.06 -28.05
CA ALA A 42 -0.20 22.78 -26.81
C ALA A 42 -1.42 22.80 -25.86
N GLY A 43 -2.64 22.88 -26.40
CA GLY A 43 -3.88 22.72 -25.64
C GLY A 43 -4.07 21.30 -25.11
N GLY A 44 -3.77 20.29 -25.94
CA GLY A 44 -3.87 18.88 -25.61
C GLY A 44 -2.96 18.46 -24.46
N ARG A 45 -1.71 18.97 -24.44
CA ARG A 45 -0.77 18.70 -23.33
C ARG A 45 -1.33 19.17 -21.98
N ARG A 46 -1.90 20.37 -21.93
CA ARG A 46 -2.51 20.90 -20.70
C ARG A 46 -3.72 20.07 -20.25
N TRP A 47 -4.49 19.54 -21.20
CA TRP A 47 -5.65 18.69 -20.91
C TRP A 47 -5.23 17.31 -20.42
N ALA A 48 -4.18 16.72 -21.03
CA ALA A 48 -3.60 15.46 -20.58
C ALA A 48 -3.07 15.56 -19.15
N ASP A 49 -2.32 16.62 -18.82
CA ASP A 49 -1.83 16.86 -17.47
C ASP A 49 -2.98 17.06 -16.46
N ARG A 50 -4.06 17.72 -16.88
CA ARG A 50 -5.27 17.90 -16.08
C ARG A 50 -5.98 16.57 -15.83
N ALA A 51 -6.13 15.75 -16.88
CA ALA A 51 -6.77 14.45 -16.81
C ALA A 51 -5.98 13.49 -15.91
N HIS A 52 -4.66 13.45 -16.06
CA HIS A 52 -3.80 12.62 -15.21
C HIS A 52 -3.93 13.00 -13.73
N ARG A 53 -3.92 14.30 -13.40
CA ARG A 53 -4.11 14.77 -12.01
C ARG A 53 -5.48 14.41 -11.45
N VAL A 54 -6.55 14.55 -12.24
CA VAL A 54 -7.90 14.18 -11.81
C VAL A 54 -7.98 12.68 -11.54
N THR A 55 -7.43 11.85 -12.44
CA THR A 55 -7.41 10.39 -12.27
C THR A 55 -6.59 9.99 -11.05
N ALA A 56 -5.40 10.57 -10.86
CA ALA A 56 -4.55 10.27 -9.70
C ALA A 56 -5.25 10.63 -8.38
N LEU A 57 -5.83 11.83 -8.29
CA LEU A 57 -6.58 12.25 -7.10
C LEU A 57 -7.84 11.40 -6.87
N SER A 58 -8.51 10.98 -7.93
CA SER A 58 -9.66 10.07 -7.86
C SER A 58 -9.24 8.72 -7.29
N LEU A 59 -8.15 8.13 -7.78
CA LEU A 59 -7.64 6.85 -7.27
C LEU A 59 -7.27 6.94 -5.79
N ILE A 60 -6.60 8.02 -5.37
CA ILE A 60 -6.25 8.25 -3.96
C ILE A 60 -7.52 8.41 -3.10
N ALA A 61 -8.53 9.11 -3.58
CA ALA A 61 -9.80 9.25 -2.86
C ALA A 61 -10.52 7.91 -2.73
N ILE A 62 -10.56 7.10 -3.80
CA ILE A 62 -11.19 5.78 -3.79
C ILE A 62 -10.48 4.84 -2.83
N THR A 63 -9.13 4.81 -2.81
CA THR A 63 -8.38 3.96 -1.87
C THR A 63 -8.60 4.38 -0.43
N GLY A 64 -8.68 5.69 -0.15
CA GLY A 64 -9.04 6.22 1.16
C GLY A 64 -10.42 5.75 1.62
N ILE A 65 -11.45 5.88 0.78
CA ILE A 65 -12.81 5.43 1.08
C ILE A 65 -12.84 3.91 1.30
N ALA A 66 -12.20 3.14 0.43
CA ALA A 66 -12.13 1.68 0.55
C ALA A 66 -11.47 1.23 1.87
N GLY A 67 -10.42 1.93 2.29
CA GLY A 67 -9.76 1.69 3.58
C GLY A 67 -10.70 1.92 4.77
N VAL A 68 -11.43 3.04 4.78
CA VAL A 68 -12.40 3.35 5.85
C VAL A 68 -13.52 2.30 5.90
N VAL A 69 -14.06 1.91 4.74
CA VAL A 69 -15.11 0.88 4.64
C VAL A 69 -14.61 -0.45 5.17
N THR A 70 -13.35 -0.81 4.91
CA THR A 70 -12.76 -2.07 5.39
C THR A 70 -12.66 -2.09 6.91
N VAL A 71 -12.21 -1.00 7.54
CA VAL A 71 -12.15 -0.91 9.01
C VAL A 71 -13.55 -1.01 9.63
N PHE A 72 -14.55 -0.36 9.03
CA PHE A 72 -15.94 -0.46 9.46
C PHE A 72 -16.48 -1.90 9.34
N ALA A 73 -16.24 -2.57 8.21
CA ALA A 73 -16.70 -3.94 7.97
C ALA A 73 -16.07 -4.94 8.95
N LEU A 74 -14.75 -4.83 9.19
CA LEU A 74 -14.06 -5.65 10.18
C LEU A 74 -14.59 -5.39 11.59
N GLY A 75 -14.79 -4.11 11.95
CA GLY A 75 -15.36 -3.73 13.23
C GLY A 75 -16.75 -4.32 13.46
N ASP A 76 -17.63 -4.22 12.46
CA ASP A 76 -18.98 -4.77 12.55
C ASP A 76 -18.97 -6.29 12.70
N MET A 77 -18.14 -6.99 11.92
CA MET A 77 -18.00 -8.45 12.02
C MET A 77 -17.50 -8.89 13.41
N ILE A 78 -16.56 -8.15 14.00
CA ILE A 78 -16.04 -8.42 15.35
C ILE A 78 -17.15 -8.27 16.39
N VAL A 79 -17.92 -7.18 16.33
CA VAL A 79 -19.01 -6.92 17.29
C VAL A 79 -20.10 -8.00 17.17
N TYR A 80 -20.49 -8.34 15.94
CA TYR A 80 -21.46 -9.39 15.68
C TYR A 80 -20.99 -10.75 16.21
N ASN A 81 -19.76 -11.16 15.87
CA ASN A 81 -19.19 -12.41 16.36
C ASN A 81 -19.06 -12.44 17.88
N ARG A 82 -18.71 -11.32 18.50
CA ARG A 82 -18.60 -11.21 19.96
C ARG A 82 -19.96 -11.39 20.64
N ARG A 83 -21.05 -10.90 20.05
CA ARG A 83 -22.41 -11.12 20.56
C ARG A 83 -22.80 -12.59 20.48
N LYS A 84 -22.67 -13.20 19.29
CA LYS A 84 -23.01 -14.62 19.07
C LYS A 84 -22.18 -15.55 19.96
N ARG A 85 -20.88 -15.27 20.09
CA ARG A 85 -19.98 -16.06 20.93
C ARG A 85 -20.32 -15.92 22.41
N ARG A 86 -20.81 -14.77 22.86
CA ARG A 86 -21.25 -14.56 24.26
C ARG A 86 -22.46 -15.40 24.62
N GLU A 87 -23.45 -15.50 23.73
CA GLU A 87 -24.63 -16.37 23.93
C GLU A 87 -24.22 -17.83 24.04
N TRP A 88 -23.39 -18.30 23.10
CA TRP A 88 -22.85 -19.65 23.15
C TRP A 88 -22.05 -19.91 24.43
N PHE A 89 -21.18 -18.99 24.84
CA PHE A 89 -20.42 -19.13 26.09
C PHE A 89 -21.33 -19.14 27.32
N HIS A 90 -22.40 -18.35 27.32
CA HIS A 90 -23.35 -18.34 28.42
C HIS A 90 -24.04 -19.69 28.57
N GLU A 91 -24.50 -20.29 27.48
CA GLU A 91 -25.12 -21.62 27.48
C GLU A 91 -24.11 -22.71 27.89
N GLN A 92 -22.89 -22.68 27.37
CA GLN A 92 -21.83 -23.62 27.74
C GLN A 92 -21.46 -23.50 29.22
N ASN A 93 -21.36 -22.27 29.74
CA ASN A 93 -21.02 -22.05 31.14
C ASN A 93 -22.14 -22.52 32.08
N GLN A 94 -23.41 -22.38 31.67
CA GLN A 94 -24.54 -22.95 32.40
C GLN A 94 -24.51 -24.48 32.43
N LYS A 95 -24.31 -25.13 31.27
CA LYS A 95 -24.19 -26.59 31.18
C LYS A 95 -23.02 -27.11 32.02
N HIS A 96 -21.88 -26.42 31.94
CA HIS A 96 -20.70 -26.76 32.73
C HIS A 96 -20.93 -26.59 34.24
N ALA A 97 -21.60 -25.51 34.66
CA ALA A 97 -21.93 -25.29 36.06
C ALA A 97 -22.87 -26.36 36.62
N ILE A 98 -23.84 -26.81 35.83
CA ILE A 98 -24.75 -27.91 36.19
C ILE A 98 -23.95 -29.21 36.33
N ALA A 99 -23.12 -29.55 35.34
CA ALA A 99 -22.28 -30.75 35.37
C ALA A 99 -21.33 -30.75 36.59
N MET A 100 -20.77 -29.60 36.95
CA MET A 100 -19.92 -29.43 38.13
C MET A 100 -20.70 -29.62 39.44
N ALA A 101 -21.93 -29.09 39.53
CA ALA A 101 -22.77 -29.27 40.70
C ALA A 101 -23.18 -30.73 40.88
N GLU A 102 -23.49 -31.41 39.77
CA GLU A 102 -23.82 -32.84 39.75
C GLU A 102 -22.62 -33.69 40.18
N ALA A 103 -21.44 -33.48 39.58
CA ALA A 103 -20.22 -34.18 39.94
C ALA A 103 -19.87 -34.01 41.43
N LYS A 104 -19.99 -32.79 41.97
CA LYS A 104 -19.77 -32.54 43.40
C LYS A 104 -20.75 -33.27 44.29
N ARG A 105 -22.04 -33.32 43.91
CA ARG A 105 -23.07 -34.06 44.65
C ARG A 105 -22.81 -35.56 44.63
N ALA A 106 -22.46 -36.12 43.47
CA ALA A 106 -22.17 -37.54 43.32
C ALA A 106 -20.91 -37.97 44.11
N VAL A 107 -19.89 -37.11 44.17
CA VAL A 107 -18.72 -37.32 45.03
C VAL A 107 -19.12 -37.30 46.51
N ALA A 108 -19.95 -36.34 46.92
CA ALA A 108 -20.42 -36.25 48.31
C ALA A 108 -21.29 -37.45 48.72
N SER A 109 -22.08 -38.01 47.80
CA SER A 109 -22.87 -39.23 48.04
C SER A 109 -22.08 -40.52 47.89
N GLY A 110 -20.80 -40.46 47.49
CA GLY A 110 -19.94 -41.64 47.26
C GLY A 110 -20.30 -42.46 46.02
N THR A 111 -21.17 -41.95 45.14
CA THR A 111 -21.64 -42.63 43.93
C THR A 111 -21.07 -42.00 42.65
N ALA A 112 -19.91 -41.35 42.76
CA ALA A 112 -19.30 -40.61 41.65
C ALA A 112 -18.81 -41.54 40.54
N THR A 113 -19.10 -41.17 39.31
CA THR A 113 -18.52 -41.80 38.11
C THR A 113 -17.09 -41.32 37.90
N GLU A 114 -16.24 -42.16 37.29
CA GLU A 114 -14.84 -41.83 36.97
C GLU A 114 -14.72 -40.52 36.17
N ASP A 115 -15.60 -40.33 35.18
CA ASP A 115 -15.67 -39.09 34.38
C ASP A 115 -15.95 -37.83 35.21
N GLN A 116 -16.78 -37.94 36.25
CA GLN A 116 -17.13 -36.82 37.13
C GLN A 116 -15.95 -36.44 38.04
N ILE A 117 -15.17 -37.43 38.48
CA ILE A 117 -13.94 -37.21 39.25
C ILE A 117 -12.86 -36.59 38.38
N LEU A 118 -12.71 -37.08 37.14
CA LEU A 118 -11.77 -36.54 36.16
C LEU A 118 -12.10 -35.07 35.82
N LEU A 119 -13.38 -34.75 35.61
CA LEU A 119 -13.86 -33.39 35.38
C LEU A 119 -13.43 -32.44 36.50
N LEU A 120 -13.62 -32.86 37.76
CA LEU A 120 -13.26 -32.06 38.93
C LEU A 120 -11.74 -31.88 39.07
N ASN A 121 -10.96 -32.92 38.78
CA ASN A 121 -9.49 -32.85 38.84
C ASN A 121 -8.93 -31.95 37.72
N ASN A 122 -9.47 -32.05 36.52
CA ASN A 122 -9.11 -31.19 35.40
C ASN A 122 -9.37 -29.72 35.70
N GLU A 123 -10.49 -29.40 36.34
CA GLU A 123 -10.80 -28.02 36.71
C GLU A 123 -9.86 -27.48 37.79
N ARG A 124 -9.56 -28.28 38.82
CA ARG A 124 -8.56 -27.91 39.84
C ARG A 124 -7.18 -27.66 39.23
N ASN A 125 -6.75 -28.52 38.32
CA ASN A 125 -5.49 -28.36 37.60
C ASN A 125 -5.52 -27.08 36.75
N LYS A 126 -6.61 -26.81 36.02
CA LYS A 126 -6.76 -25.55 35.25
C LYS A 126 -6.68 -24.32 36.15
N GLU A 127 -7.33 -24.30 37.31
CA GLU A 127 -7.27 -23.18 38.26
C GLU A 127 -5.85 -22.94 38.77
N GLU A 128 -5.08 -24.00 39.03
CA GLU A 128 -3.67 -23.89 39.40
C GLU A 128 -2.84 -23.32 38.24
N HIS A 129 -3.08 -23.78 37.01
CA HIS A 129 -2.44 -23.20 35.82
C HIS A 129 -2.85 -21.75 35.59
N GLU A 130 -4.11 -21.36 35.82
CA GLU A 130 -4.60 -19.99 35.69
C GLU A 130 -3.90 -19.04 36.66
N LYS A 131 -3.74 -19.45 37.92
CA LYS A 131 -2.99 -18.69 38.94
C LYS A 131 -1.51 -18.54 38.55
N ASN A 132 -0.96 -19.53 37.85
CA ASN A 132 0.44 -19.53 37.36
C ASN A 132 0.63 -18.90 35.97
N LYS A 133 -0.44 -18.50 35.26
CA LYS A 133 -0.34 -17.87 33.93
C LYS A 133 0.09 -16.41 34.07
N LYS A 134 1.25 -16.07 33.48
CA LYS A 134 1.60 -14.68 33.16
C LYS A 134 0.49 -14.06 32.31
N GLY A 135 0.03 -12.86 32.68
CA GLY A 135 -1.10 -12.18 32.01
C GLY A 135 -0.96 -12.10 30.49
N ILE A 136 -2.10 -12.12 29.78
CA ILE A 136 -2.16 -12.15 28.30
C ILE A 136 -1.30 -11.06 27.68
N PHE A 137 -1.30 -9.86 28.27
CA PHE A 137 -0.45 -8.73 27.85
C PHE A 137 1.05 -9.03 27.94
N LYS A 138 1.50 -9.72 29.01
CA LYS A 138 2.89 -10.13 29.18
C LYS A 138 3.27 -11.21 28.17
N ARG A 139 2.37 -12.15 27.86
CA ARG A 139 2.59 -13.16 26.81
C ARG A 139 2.63 -12.56 25.41
N THR A 140 1.73 -11.62 25.09
CA THR A 140 1.74 -10.94 23.79
C THR A 140 2.97 -10.03 23.67
N LYS A 141 3.38 -9.36 24.75
CA LYS A 141 4.63 -8.62 24.79
C LYS A 141 5.85 -9.54 24.67
N GLU A 142 5.89 -10.68 25.36
CA GLU A 142 6.95 -11.70 25.21
C GLU A 142 6.92 -12.33 23.80
N ALA A 143 5.77 -12.51 23.15
CA ALA A 143 5.70 -13.08 21.80
C ALA A 143 6.10 -12.09 20.71
N ILE A 144 5.75 -10.80 20.87
CA ILE A 144 6.05 -9.76 19.87
C ILE A 144 7.45 -9.16 20.11
N PHE A 145 7.81 -8.91 21.37
CA PHE A 145 9.06 -8.26 21.76
C PHE A 145 10.08 -9.20 22.38
N GLY A 146 9.69 -10.38 22.88
CA GLY A 146 10.67 -11.37 23.38
C GLY A 146 11.48 -11.97 22.23
N GLY A 147 10.85 -12.16 21.07
CA GLY A 147 11.57 -12.44 19.81
C GLY A 147 12.52 -11.32 19.42
N LEU A 148 12.13 -10.05 19.59
CA LEU A 148 13.03 -8.92 19.31
C LEU A 148 14.21 -8.86 20.29
N SER A 149 14.04 -9.15 21.58
CA SER A 149 15.16 -9.10 22.54
C SER A 149 16.15 -10.26 22.42
N GLU A 150 15.70 -11.47 22.04
CA GLU A 150 16.60 -12.60 21.75
C GLU A 150 17.24 -12.47 20.36
N GLU A 151 16.54 -11.86 19.40
CA GLU A 151 17.00 -11.70 18.02
C GLU A 151 17.73 -10.36 17.77
N GLU A 152 17.73 -9.40 18.71
CA GLU A 152 18.61 -8.22 18.70
C GLU A 152 20.01 -8.55 19.23
N GLN A 153 20.15 -9.59 20.07
CA GLN A 153 21.44 -10.23 20.34
C GLN A 153 21.93 -11.10 19.16
N LYS A 154 21.05 -11.41 18.19
CA LYS A 154 21.35 -12.22 17.01
C LYS A 154 20.65 -11.72 15.72
N GLY A 155 20.82 -10.45 15.39
CA GLY A 155 20.60 -9.86 14.05
C GLY A 155 19.33 -10.28 13.25
N GLY A 156 18.13 -10.07 13.79
CA GLY A 156 16.86 -10.49 13.15
C GLY A 156 16.28 -9.57 12.07
N LYS A 157 16.11 -10.12 10.86
CA LYS A 157 15.58 -9.46 9.64
C LYS A 157 14.12 -8.97 9.74
N ILE A 158 13.35 -9.38 10.75
CA ILE A 158 11.91 -9.06 10.84
C ILE A 158 11.67 -7.63 11.36
N GLY A 159 12.42 -7.21 12.38
CA GLY A 159 12.41 -5.81 12.83
C GLY A 159 12.89 -4.86 11.73
N ALA A 160 13.91 -5.29 10.98
CA ALA A 160 14.39 -4.57 9.82
C ALA A 160 13.33 -4.48 8.71
N MET A 161 12.50 -5.50 8.47
CA MET A 161 11.47 -5.45 7.43
C MET A 161 10.28 -4.56 7.79
N ALA A 162 9.82 -4.60 9.05
CA ALA A 162 8.72 -3.75 9.52
C ALA A 162 9.15 -2.28 9.68
N PHE A 163 10.36 -2.06 10.22
CA PHE A 163 10.97 -0.73 10.24
C PHE A 163 11.18 -0.24 8.81
N GLN A 164 11.79 -1.03 7.92
CA GLN A 164 12.03 -0.65 6.53
C GLN A 164 10.74 -0.49 5.71
N ALA A 165 9.64 -1.18 6.01
CA ALA A 165 8.35 -0.94 5.34
C ALA A 165 7.72 0.39 5.80
N SER A 166 7.85 0.71 7.09
CA SER A 166 7.39 1.99 7.65
C SER A 166 8.30 3.15 7.22
N ASP A 167 9.61 2.94 7.18
CA ASP A 167 10.64 3.89 6.75
C ASP A 167 10.53 4.13 5.25
N LYS A 168 10.38 3.06 4.42
CA LYS A 168 10.11 3.23 2.98
C LYS A 168 8.78 3.91 2.71
N ALA A 169 7.76 3.70 3.54
CA ALA A 169 6.49 4.41 3.38
C ALA A 169 6.62 5.89 3.77
N HIS A 170 7.38 6.21 4.83
CA HIS A 170 7.65 7.57 5.25
C HIS A 170 8.60 8.31 4.30
N ASP A 171 9.67 7.66 3.85
CA ASP A 171 10.64 8.16 2.87
C ASP A 171 9.99 8.34 1.50
N ALA A 172 9.18 7.40 1.02
CA ALA A 172 8.43 7.59 -0.21
C ALA A 172 7.45 8.76 -0.10
N PHE A 173 6.86 9.00 1.08
CA PHE A 173 5.96 10.14 1.29
C PHE A 173 6.72 11.47 1.40
N ASN A 174 7.92 11.46 1.99
CA ASN A 174 8.77 12.66 2.12
C ASN A 174 9.48 13.00 0.80
N GLU A 175 9.96 12.01 0.05
CA GLU A 175 10.57 12.15 -1.29
C GLU A 175 9.52 12.64 -2.29
N LEU A 176 8.29 12.11 -2.25
CA LEU A 176 7.20 12.61 -3.09
C LEU A 176 6.80 14.06 -2.73
N ARG A 177 6.93 14.44 -1.45
CA ARG A 177 6.65 15.80 -0.98
C ARG A 177 7.77 16.77 -1.33
N SER A 178 9.04 16.37 -1.21
CA SER A 178 10.20 17.18 -1.60
C SER A 178 10.27 17.34 -3.11
N ASP A 179 10.05 16.28 -3.89
CA ASP A 179 10.04 16.31 -5.36
C ASP A 179 8.89 17.17 -5.90
N ALA A 180 7.72 17.12 -5.25
CA ALA A 180 6.60 18.00 -5.58
C ALA A 180 6.88 19.48 -5.25
N GLN A 181 7.81 19.75 -4.33
CA GLN A 181 8.23 21.11 -3.96
C GLN A 181 9.38 21.61 -4.84
N GLU A 182 10.35 20.75 -5.15
CA GLU A 182 11.51 21.05 -6.00
C GLU A 182 11.12 21.17 -7.49
N ALA A 183 10.19 20.35 -7.97
CA ALA A 183 9.62 20.50 -9.32
C ALA A 183 8.77 21.77 -9.47
N LYS A 184 8.35 22.37 -8.35
CA LYS A 184 7.62 23.64 -8.32
C LYS A 184 8.56 24.85 -8.40
N ASP A 185 9.76 24.72 -7.82
CA ASP A 185 10.77 25.78 -7.76
C ASP A 185 11.66 25.82 -9.02
N ASN A 186 11.93 24.69 -9.66
CA ASN A 186 12.86 24.62 -10.81
C ASN A 186 12.23 24.69 -12.20
N GLY A 187 10.89 24.76 -12.31
CA GLY A 187 10.19 25.00 -13.59
C GLY A 187 10.44 23.98 -14.72
N LEU A 188 11.10 22.86 -14.42
CA LEU A 188 11.44 21.77 -15.33
C LEU A 188 10.58 20.56 -14.98
N GLY A 189 9.89 20.03 -15.98
CA GLY A 189 8.80 19.06 -15.78
C GLY A 189 9.28 17.78 -15.13
N ILE A 190 8.51 17.33 -14.13
CA ILE A 190 8.62 16.06 -13.37
C ILE A 190 9.01 14.85 -14.24
N LEU A 191 8.64 14.85 -15.52
CA LEU A 191 8.99 13.80 -16.48
C LEU A 191 10.50 13.67 -16.74
N GLN A 192 11.26 14.76 -16.73
CA GLN A 192 12.69 14.74 -17.04
C GLN A 192 13.51 14.17 -15.88
N ALA A 193 13.16 14.52 -14.64
CA ALA A 193 13.78 13.97 -13.43
C ALA A 193 13.46 12.47 -13.25
N VAL A 194 12.21 12.06 -13.55
CA VAL A 194 11.80 10.65 -13.50
C VAL A 194 12.50 9.82 -14.58
N GLU A 195 12.72 10.38 -15.77
CA GLU A 195 13.41 9.68 -16.87
C GLU A 195 14.92 9.56 -16.63
N GLU A 196 15.52 10.53 -15.94
CA GLU A 196 16.92 10.48 -15.49
C GLU A 196 17.11 9.44 -14.38
N LYS A 197 16.25 9.39 -13.35
CA LYS A 197 16.24 8.32 -12.34
C LYS A 197 15.94 6.94 -12.92
N ARG A 198 15.09 6.84 -13.96
CA ARG A 198 14.82 5.57 -14.65
C ARG A 198 16.06 5.06 -15.40
N ARG A 199 16.84 5.95 -16.05
CA ARG A 199 18.10 5.59 -16.72
C ARG A 199 19.20 5.20 -15.74
N GLU A 200 19.19 5.73 -14.52
CA GLU A 200 20.12 5.34 -13.45
C GLU A 200 19.73 4.00 -12.81
N GLY A 201 18.42 3.76 -12.58
CA GLY A 201 17.91 2.49 -12.05
C GLY A 201 18.04 1.31 -13.00
N GLU A 202 18.04 1.52 -14.33
CA GLU A 202 18.26 0.45 -15.31
C GLU A 202 19.74 0.01 -15.42
N LYS A 203 20.70 0.77 -14.86
CA LYS A 203 22.13 0.45 -14.91
C LYS A 203 22.70 -0.13 -13.61
N ALA A 204 21.91 -0.19 -12.54
CA ALA A 204 22.37 -0.71 -11.26
C ALA A 204 21.46 -1.82 -10.75
N GLN A 205 22.08 -2.98 -10.51
CA GLN A 205 21.59 -4.16 -9.79
C GLN A 205 20.76 -5.17 -10.59
N ALA A 206 21.49 -6.09 -11.23
CA ALA A 206 21.10 -7.49 -11.20
C ALA A 206 20.96 -7.90 -9.71
N GLN A 207 19.73 -7.94 -9.21
CA GLN A 207 19.44 -8.44 -7.87
C GLN A 207 19.66 -9.95 -7.87
N ASP A 208 20.54 -10.42 -6.99
CA ASP A 208 20.72 -11.84 -6.72
C ASP A 208 19.38 -12.45 -6.29
N PRO A 209 18.92 -13.54 -6.94
CA PRO A 209 17.61 -14.11 -6.68
C PRO A 209 17.55 -14.63 -5.23
N GLY A 210 16.57 -14.14 -4.49
CA GLY A 210 16.33 -14.51 -3.11
C GLY A 210 15.98 -16.00 -2.97
N PRO A 211 16.11 -16.58 -1.76
CA PRO A 211 15.84 -18.00 -1.55
C PRO A 211 14.40 -18.42 -1.91
N LEU A 212 13.44 -17.50 -1.87
CA LEU A 212 12.05 -17.75 -2.29
C LEU A 212 11.90 -17.74 -3.82
N ASP A 213 12.68 -16.92 -4.53
CA ASP A 213 12.68 -16.91 -6.00
C ASP A 213 13.35 -18.17 -6.55
N ARG A 214 14.38 -18.68 -5.87
CA ARG A 214 14.99 -19.98 -6.18
C ARG A 214 14.00 -21.13 -5.99
N MET A 215 13.21 -21.11 -4.90
CA MET A 215 12.15 -22.10 -4.69
C MET A 215 11.01 -21.97 -5.71
N ALA A 216 10.68 -20.76 -6.14
CA ALA A 216 9.67 -20.52 -7.17
C ALA A 216 10.17 -20.98 -8.54
N GLU A 217 11.44 -20.73 -8.89
CA GLU A 217 12.07 -21.25 -10.10
C GLU A 217 12.18 -22.78 -10.06
N GLU A 218 12.57 -23.39 -8.93
CA GLU A 218 12.58 -24.84 -8.76
C GLU A 218 11.17 -25.44 -8.89
N ALA A 219 10.15 -24.80 -8.30
CA ALA A 219 8.76 -25.23 -8.43
C ALA A 219 8.23 -25.08 -9.87
N ALA A 220 8.60 -24.00 -10.57
CA ALA A 220 8.24 -23.79 -11.97
C ALA A 220 8.96 -24.80 -12.90
N GLN A 221 10.22 -25.10 -12.62
CA GLN A 221 10.98 -26.13 -13.34
C GLN A 221 10.43 -27.53 -13.07
N ALA A 222 10.04 -27.84 -11.83
CA ALA A 222 9.39 -29.10 -11.48
C ALA A 222 8.01 -29.24 -12.18
N ALA A 223 7.23 -28.17 -12.26
CA ALA A 223 5.94 -28.16 -12.96
C ALA A 223 6.10 -28.37 -14.47
N THR A 224 7.11 -27.76 -15.09
CA THR A 224 7.40 -27.91 -16.53
C THR A 224 8.02 -29.27 -16.88
N GLN A 225 8.81 -29.89 -15.99
CA GLN A 225 9.28 -31.25 -16.17
C GLN A 225 8.14 -32.28 -16.02
N LYS A 226 7.24 -32.08 -15.06
CA LYS A 226 6.06 -32.94 -14.87
C LYS A 226 5.08 -32.87 -16.05
N SER A 227 4.88 -31.68 -16.62
CA SER A 227 4.05 -31.53 -17.84
C SER A 227 4.69 -32.21 -19.05
N LYS A 228 6.02 -32.06 -19.24
CA LYS A 228 6.78 -32.75 -20.30
C LYS A 228 6.76 -34.28 -20.14
N SER A 229 6.84 -34.79 -18.91
CA SER A 229 6.80 -36.23 -18.60
C SER A 229 5.43 -36.85 -18.96
N TRP A 230 4.33 -36.17 -18.63
CA TRP A 230 2.99 -36.66 -18.97
C TRP A 230 2.68 -36.56 -20.48
N THR A 231 3.14 -35.50 -21.15
CA THR A 231 2.99 -35.40 -22.62
C THR A 231 3.83 -36.45 -23.36
N SER A 232 5.02 -36.80 -22.86
CA SER A 232 5.89 -37.83 -23.47
C SER A 232 5.26 -39.23 -23.39
N TRP A 233 4.56 -39.53 -22.30
CA TRP A 233 3.83 -40.79 -22.14
C TRP A 233 2.64 -40.89 -23.11
N ILE A 234 1.96 -39.77 -23.40
CA ILE A 234 0.84 -39.71 -24.35
C ILE A 234 1.30 -39.76 -25.81
N THR A 235 2.48 -39.21 -26.14
CA THR A 235 2.98 -39.15 -27.53
C THR A 235 3.92 -40.27 -27.93
N GLY A 236 4.20 -41.23 -27.03
CA GLY A 236 4.82 -42.52 -27.38
C GLY A 236 6.11 -42.43 -28.20
N ARG A 237 7.08 -41.65 -27.74
CA ARG A 237 8.50 -41.83 -28.07
C ARG A 237 9.28 -42.13 -26.81
#